data_AF-A0A5N6Y4S7-F1
#
_entry.id   AF-A0A5N6Y4S7-F1
#
_cell.length_a   1.000
_cell.length_b   1.000
_cell.length_c   1.000
_cell.angle_alpha   90.00
_cell.angle_beta   90.00
_cell.angle_gamma   90.00
#
_symmetry.space_group_name_H-M   'P 1'
#
loop_
_entity.id
_entity.type
_entity.pdbx_description
1 polymer ?
#
loop_
_entity_poly.entity_id
_entity_poly.type
_entity_poly.pdbx_seq_one_letter_code
_entity_poly.pdbx_strand_id
1 'polypeptide(L)'
;MWNAPGRKNWNIPKTLAKFEFIPSDGQYPPYRQIKVSLPDTPEEPFVSLDLQPITLISRPIFPVSTAYVPMNLEIVMPPIPQSEHWKENGLVDSDNNEWRSVKVDIAGKTGVIRVGGELGDGISFPKLDWNGLWFWVDDAKMSCKNVGE
;
A
#
# COMPACT_ATOMS: atom_id res chain seq x y z
N MET A 1 8.03 1.16 -23.65
CA MET A 1 8.70 0.92 -22.35
C MET A 1 8.03 1.84 -21.34
N TRP A 2 7.22 1.31 -20.43
CA TRP A 2 6.49 2.12 -19.44
C TRP A 2 7.47 2.59 -18.36
N ASN A 3 7.97 3.81 -18.49
CA ASN A 3 8.86 4.44 -17.51
C ASN A 3 8.05 4.81 -16.27
N ALA A 4 7.98 3.92 -15.27
CA ALA A 4 7.34 4.21 -13.99
C ALA A 4 8.18 5.27 -13.22
N PRO A 5 7.68 6.51 -13.04
CA PRO A 5 8.46 7.61 -12.45
C PRO A 5 9.00 7.32 -11.04
N GLY A 6 8.36 6.42 -10.29
CA GLY A 6 8.81 6.02 -8.95
C GLY A 6 10.04 5.11 -8.94
N ARG A 7 10.20 4.20 -9.91
CA ARG A 7 11.44 3.41 -10.03
C ARG A 7 12.60 4.30 -10.43
N LYS A 8 12.34 5.14 -11.43
CA LYS A 8 13.33 5.99 -12.06
C LYS A 8 13.78 7.14 -11.15
N ASN A 9 12.86 7.86 -10.53
CA ASN A 9 13.22 9.07 -9.79
C ASN A 9 13.33 8.85 -8.26
N TRP A 10 12.91 7.68 -7.75
CA TRP A 10 12.79 7.42 -6.29
C TRP A 10 13.42 6.07 -5.89
N ASN A 11 14.02 5.33 -6.84
CA ASN A 11 14.56 3.98 -6.66
C ASN A 11 13.60 3.00 -5.97
N ILE A 12 12.29 3.27 -6.03
CA ILE A 12 11.27 2.42 -5.39
C ILE A 12 11.07 1.18 -6.27
N PRO A 13 11.25 -0.05 -5.77
CA PRO A 13 11.18 -1.27 -6.59
C PRO A 13 9.73 -1.65 -6.99
N LYS A 14 9.05 -0.80 -7.78
CA LYS A 14 7.65 -1.00 -8.22
C LYS A 14 7.52 -1.95 -9.39
N THR A 15 6.93 -3.13 -9.23
CA THR A 15 6.64 -4.04 -10.34
C THR A 15 5.20 -3.92 -10.83
N LEU A 16 4.96 -4.22 -12.11
CA LEU A 16 3.60 -4.25 -12.67
C LEU A 16 2.88 -5.50 -12.17
N ALA A 17 1.63 -5.35 -11.74
CA ALA A 17 0.78 -6.45 -11.28
C ALA A 17 -0.69 -6.18 -11.66
N LYS A 18 -1.47 -7.25 -11.81
CA LYS A 18 -2.93 -7.21 -11.98
C LYS A 18 -3.57 -7.29 -10.60
N PHE A 19 -4.47 -6.35 -10.30
CA PHE A 19 -5.26 -6.35 -9.08
C PHE A 19 -6.71 -6.72 -9.43
N GLU A 20 -7.28 -7.66 -8.68
CA GLU A 20 -8.69 -8.03 -8.77
C GLU A 20 -9.36 -7.80 -7.42
N PHE A 21 -10.45 -7.02 -7.42
CA PHE A 21 -11.23 -6.70 -6.24
C PHE A 21 -12.61 -7.35 -6.37
N ILE A 22 -12.86 -8.37 -5.56
CA ILE A 22 -14.10 -9.14 -5.63
C ILE A 22 -15.11 -8.54 -4.65
N PRO A 23 -16.27 -8.03 -5.12
CA PRO A 23 -17.26 -7.39 -4.28
C PRO A 23 -17.78 -8.28 -3.15
N SER A 24 -18.11 -7.66 -2.02
CA SER A 24 -18.83 -8.32 -0.93
C SER A 24 -20.33 -8.40 -1.22
N ASP A 25 -21.00 -9.39 -0.65
CA ASP A 25 -22.47 -9.51 -0.71
C ASP A 25 -23.15 -8.45 0.19
N GLY A 26 -22.42 -7.95 1.19
CA GLY A 26 -22.87 -6.90 2.10
C GLY A 26 -22.28 -5.53 1.77
N GLN A 27 -22.79 -4.49 2.45
CA GLN A 27 -22.30 -3.13 2.24
C GLN A 27 -20.87 -2.91 2.77
N TYR A 28 -20.44 -3.66 3.80
CA TYR A 28 -19.18 -3.44 4.50
C TYR A 28 -18.48 -4.74 4.92
N PRO A 29 -17.18 -4.93 4.62
CA PRO A 29 -16.35 -4.12 3.71
C PRO A 29 -16.86 -4.23 2.26
N PRO A 30 -16.47 -3.30 1.35
CA PRO A 30 -16.95 -3.30 -0.04
C PRO A 30 -16.47 -4.52 -0.86
N TYR A 31 -15.37 -5.13 -0.46
CA TYR A 31 -14.79 -6.29 -1.13
C TYR A 31 -14.65 -7.44 -0.13
N ARG A 32 -14.91 -8.67 -0.59
CA ARG A 32 -14.69 -9.90 0.19
C ARG A 32 -13.36 -10.56 -0.09
N GLN A 33 -12.73 -10.23 -1.23
CA GLN A 33 -11.45 -10.82 -1.62
C GLN A 33 -10.66 -9.85 -2.50
N ILE A 34 -9.34 -9.84 -2.33
CA ILE A 34 -8.39 -9.09 -3.16
C ILE A 34 -7.32 -10.06 -3.66
N LYS A 35 -7.09 -10.09 -4.96
CA LYS A 35 -6.05 -10.93 -5.57
C LYS A 35 -5.03 -10.08 -6.32
N VAL A 36 -3.77 -10.54 -6.28
CA VAL A 36 -2.67 -9.93 -7.02
C VAL A 36 -1.95 -11.02 -7.82
N SER A 37 -1.86 -10.80 -9.12
CA SER A 37 -1.22 -11.72 -10.06
C SER A 37 -0.18 -10.98 -10.90
N LEU A 38 0.79 -11.73 -11.45
CA LEU A 38 1.67 -11.18 -12.48
C LEU A 38 0.87 -10.95 -13.77
N PRO A 39 1.22 -9.94 -14.59
CA PRO A 39 0.54 -9.70 -15.86
C PRO A 39 0.62 -10.90 -16.83
N ASP A 40 1.72 -11.64 -16.78
CA ASP A 40 1.99 -12.78 -17.68
C ASP A 40 1.25 -14.06 -17.23
N THR A 41 0.91 -14.16 -15.95
CA THR A 41 0.18 -15.30 -15.35
C THR A 41 -1.03 -14.80 -14.54
N PRO A 42 -2.01 -14.15 -15.18
CA PRO A 42 -3.08 -13.44 -14.47
C PRO A 42 -4.01 -14.37 -13.68
N GLU A 43 -4.10 -15.65 -14.08
CA GLU A 43 -4.93 -16.67 -13.43
C GLU A 43 -4.25 -17.33 -12.22
N GLU A 44 -2.97 -17.03 -11.98
CA GLU A 44 -2.16 -17.58 -10.90
C GLU A 44 -1.81 -16.45 -9.91
N PRO A 45 -2.72 -16.10 -8.99
CA PRO A 45 -2.45 -15.07 -8.00
C PRO A 45 -1.36 -15.51 -7.03
N PHE A 46 -0.37 -14.66 -6.84
CA PHE A 46 0.67 -14.88 -5.82
C PHE A 46 0.30 -14.20 -4.49
N VAL A 47 -0.71 -13.33 -4.47
CA VAL A 47 -1.36 -12.85 -3.25
C VAL A 47 -2.86 -13.05 -3.39
N SER A 48 -3.48 -13.62 -2.35
CA SER A 48 -4.93 -13.73 -2.24
C SER A 48 -5.33 -13.41 -0.81
N LEU A 49 -6.07 -12.32 -0.60
CA LEU A 49 -6.54 -11.85 0.69
C LEU A 49 -8.04 -12.05 0.78
N ASP A 50 -8.49 -12.83 1.75
CA ASP A 50 -9.90 -12.99 2.07
C ASP A 50 -10.28 -12.05 3.22
N LEU A 51 -11.32 -11.24 3.00
CA LEU A 51 -11.77 -10.18 3.90
C LEU A 51 -13.10 -10.57 4.52
N GLN A 52 -13.09 -10.86 5.82
CA GLN A 52 -14.29 -11.24 6.56
C GLN A 52 -14.78 -10.10 7.45
N PRO A 53 -16.05 -9.66 7.29
CA PRO A 53 -16.63 -8.69 8.19
C PRO A 53 -16.77 -9.29 9.60
N ILE A 54 -16.43 -8.51 10.61
CA ILE A 54 -16.77 -8.82 12.00
C ILE A 54 -18.07 -8.09 12.32
N THR A 55 -19.06 -8.83 12.84
CA THR A 55 -20.36 -8.26 13.19
C THR A 55 -20.21 -7.04 14.10
N LEU A 56 -20.97 -5.98 13.81
CA LEU A 56 -20.98 -4.67 14.49
C LEU A 56 -19.79 -3.75 14.23
N ILE A 57 -18.56 -4.27 14.11
CA ILE A 57 -17.35 -3.43 14.01
C ILE A 57 -16.77 -3.31 12.60
N SER A 58 -17.31 -4.02 11.60
CA SER A 58 -16.90 -3.87 10.20
C SER A 58 -17.40 -2.59 9.54
N ARG A 59 -18.38 -1.89 10.14
CA ARG A 59 -18.90 -0.62 9.61
C ARG A 59 -17.90 0.52 9.87
N PRO A 60 -17.70 1.45 8.92
CA PRO A 60 -16.74 2.53 9.07
C PRO A 60 -17.35 3.65 9.91
N ILE A 61 -17.43 3.43 11.22
CA ILE A 61 -18.05 4.40 12.15
C ILE A 61 -17.03 5.07 13.06
N PHE A 62 -15.82 4.49 13.21
CA PHE A 62 -14.79 5.04 14.07
C PHE A 62 -13.92 6.02 13.27
N PRO A 63 -13.84 7.31 13.64
CA PRO A 63 -12.91 8.21 13.00
C PRO A 63 -11.48 7.81 13.36
N VAL A 64 -10.62 7.70 12.35
CA VAL A 64 -9.18 7.48 12.50
C VAL A 64 -8.41 8.59 11.82
N SER A 65 -7.32 9.02 12.44
CA SER A 65 -6.31 9.85 11.81
C SER A 65 -4.95 9.46 12.36
N THR A 66 -4.04 9.07 11.47
CA THR A 66 -2.67 8.68 11.84
C THR A 66 -1.82 9.87 12.28
N ALA A 67 -2.33 11.10 12.14
CA ALA A 67 -1.73 12.28 12.75
C ALA A 67 -1.80 12.25 14.30
N TYR A 68 -2.79 11.55 14.87
CA TYR A 68 -3.01 11.44 16.31
C TYR A 68 -2.68 10.06 16.89
N VAL A 69 -2.49 9.05 16.04
CA VAL A 69 -2.08 7.71 16.46
C VAL A 69 -0.55 7.64 16.33
N PRO A 70 0.18 7.14 17.35
CA PRO A 70 1.64 7.03 17.31
C PRO A 70 2.11 5.88 16.40
N MET A 71 1.68 5.87 15.13
CA MET A 71 2.18 4.97 14.10
C MET A 71 3.22 5.71 13.26
N ASN A 72 4.40 5.12 13.15
CA ASN A 72 5.41 5.64 12.22
C ASN A 72 5.08 5.18 10.80
N LEU A 73 4.47 6.06 10.01
CA LEU A 73 4.19 5.88 8.58
C LEU A 73 5.14 6.70 7.70
N GLU A 74 6.36 6.90 8.18
CA GLU A 74 7.43 7.53 7.43
C GLU A 74 7.99 6.57 6.39
N ILE A 75 8.00 7.02 5.14
CA ILE A 75 8.64 6.33 4.03
C ILE A 75 9.99 7.01 3.82
N VAL A 76 11.06 6.25 4.04
CA VAL A 76 12.44 6.72 3.90
C VAL A 76 12.99 6.29 2.54
N MET A 77 13.68 7.21 1.86
CA MET A 77 14.20 7.04 0.51
C MET A 77 15.68 7.38 0.49
N PRO A 78 16.53 6.51 -0.09
CA PRO A 78 17.95 6.76 -0.19
C PRO A 78 18.25 7.95 -1.11
N PRO A 79 19.43 8.58 -0.96
CA PRO A 79 19.94 9.50 -1.96
C PRO A 79 19.98 8.86 -3.35
N ILE A 80 19.67 9.64 -4.39
CA ILE A 80 19.68 9.18 -5.78
C ILE A 80 20.56 10.13 -6.58
N PRO A 81 21.64 9.65 -7.21
CA PRO A 81 22.53 10.51 -7.96
C PRO A 81 21.83 11.09 -9.19
N GLN A 82 22.07 12.38 -9.47
CA GLN A 82 21.70 12.97 -10.75
C GLN A 82 22.38 12.24 -11.91
N SER A 83 21.67 12.07 -13.02
CA SER A 83 22.32 11.67 -14.27
C SER A 83 22.62 12.87 -15.17
N GLU A 84 23.73 12.81 -15.90
CA GLU A 84 24.06 13.79 -16.95
C GLU A 84 22.95 13.90 -18.02
N HIS A 85 22.19 12.83 -18.23
CA HIS A 85 21.05 12.78 -19.17
C HIS A 85 19.68 12.85 -18.46
N TRP A 86 19.58 13.56 -17.33
CA TRP A 86 18.35 13.61 -16.52
C TRP A 86 17.08 14.00 -17.29
N LYS A 87 17.18 14.80 -18.36
CA LYS A 87 16.04 15.17 -19.20
C LYS A 87 15.47 14.00 -20.00
N GLU A 88 16.28 12.99 -20.26
CA GLU A 88 15.90 11.78 -21.01
C GLU A 88 15.59 10.63 -20.04
N ASN A 89 16.45 10.45 -19.03
CA ASN A 89 16.37 9.35 -18.08
C ASN A 89 15.73 9.73 -16.73
N GLY A 90 15.19 10.93 -16.55
CA GLY A 90 14.40 11.32 -15.37
C GLY A 90 15.10 11.25 -14.00
N LEU A 91 16.40 10.98 -13.96
CA LEU A 91 17.19 10.92 -12.72
C LEU A 91 17.59 12.34 -12.29
N VAL A 92 16.68 13.01 -11.57
CA VAL A 92 16.73 14.45 -11.26
C VAL A 92 17.51 14.82 -9.99
N ASP A 93 18.30 13.92 -9.42
CA ASP A 93 18.95 14.05 -8.11
C ASP A 93 17.96 14.09 -6.93
N SER A 94 18.41 13.58 -5.79
CA SER A 94 17.90 14.02 -4.50
C SER A 94 18.77 15.19 -4.07
N ASP A 95 18.23 16.42 -4.13
CA ASP A 95 18.93 17.66 -3.78
C ASP A 95 19.86 17.45 -2.55
N ASN A 96 21.17 17.69 -2.71
CA ASN A 96 22.25 17.51 -1.73
C ASN A 96 22.70 16.07 -1.35
N ASN A 97 22.31 15.01 -2.07
CA ASN A 97 22.72 13.62 -1.78
C ASN A 97 22.33 13.16 -0.35
N GLU A 98 21.23 13.70 0.18
CA GLU A 98 20.70 13.39 1.50
C GLU A 98 19.57 12.36 1.43
N TRP A 99 19.39 11.60 2.51
CA TRP A 99 18.21 10.77 2.68
C TRP A 99 16.98 11.66 2.74
N ARG A 100 15.91 11.25 2.04
CA ARG A 100 14.64 11.97 2.05
C ARG A 100 13.60 11.08 2.70
N SER A 101 12.67 11.68 3.43
CA SER A 101 11.53 10.95 3.94
C SER A 101 10.24 11.73 3.82
N VAL A 102 9.17 10.96 3.63
CA VAL A 102 7.82 11.47 3.50
C VAL A 102 6.97 10.79 4.58
N LYS A 103 6.34 11.59 5.42
CA LYS A 103 5.32 11.11 6.34
C LYS A 103 3.98 11.02 5.62
N VAL A 104 3.33 9.86 5.73
CA VAL A 104 1.98 9.65 5.21
C VAL A 104 0.97 9.78 6.35
N ASP A 105 0.14 10.82 6.28
CA ASP A 105 -1.02 10.96 7.16
C ASP A 105 -2.25 10.37 6.46
N ILE A 106 -2.95 9.45 7.13
CA ILE A 106 -4.20 8.82 6.67
C ILE A 106 -5.33 9.23 7.62
N ALA A 107 -6.42 9.76 7.08
CA ALA A 107 -7.61 10.11 7.85
C ALA A 107 -8.88 9.58 7.17
N GLY A 108 -9.86 9.16 7.96
CA GLY A 108 -11.14 8.69 7.46
C GLY A 108 -11.97 7.99 8.53
N LYS A 109 -13.03 7.30 8.11
CA LYS A 109 -13.79 6.43 9.01
C LYS A 109 -13.36 4.99 8.79
N THR A 110 -13.14 4.25 9.87
CA THR A 110 -12.61 2.89 9.80
C THR A 110 -13.55 1.87 10.42
N GLY A 111 -13.55 0.67 9.83
CA GLY A 111 -14.08 -0.55 10.41
C GLY A 111 -12.98 -1.60 10.54
N VAL A 112 -13.25 -2.64 11.32
CA VAL A 112 -12.33 -3.76 11.56
C VAL A 112 -12.81 -5.00 10.82
N ILE A 113 -11.88 -5.67 10.16
CA ILE A 113 -12.12 -6.92 9.42
C ILE A 113 -11.11 -7.98 9.85
N ARG A 114 -11.51 -9.24 9.71
CA ARG A 114 -10.56 -10.36 9.75
C ARG A 114 -10.00 -10.56 8.36
N VAL A 115 -8.70 -10.78 8.29
CA VAL A 115 -7.98 -11.06 7.05
C VAL A 115 -7.29 -12.41 7.18
N GLY A 116 -7.48 -13.23 6.18
CA GLY A 116 -6.72 -14.45 5.96
C GLY A 116 -6.25 -14.52 4.51
N GLY A 117 -5.44 -15.52 4.20
CA GLY A 117 -5.07 -15.82 2.82
C GLY A 117 -3.57 -15.94 2.59
N GLU A 118 -3.17 -15.91 1.34
CA GLU A 118 -1.81 -16.24 0.89
C GLU A 118 -1.06 -14.98 0.52
N LEU A 119 0.17 -14.88 1.03
CA LEU A 119 1.10 -13.80 0.73
C LEU A 119 2.33 -14.44 0.08
N GLY A 120 2.53 -14.25 -1.22
CA GLY A 120 3.76 -14.66 -1.91
C GLY A 120 4.10 -16.14 -1.78
N ASP A 121 5.28 -16.42 -1.23
CA ASP A 121 5.93 -17.74 -1.27
C ASP A 121 5.61 -18.64 -0.07
N GLY A 122 4.85 -18.16 0.92
CA GLY A 122 4.56 -18.90 2.15
C GLY A 122 5.74 -19.08 3.10
N ILE A 123 6.94 -18.58 2.75
CA ILE A 123 8.19 -18.72 3.51
C ILE A 123 8.69 -17.35 3.96
N SER A 124 9.06 -16.51 3.00
CA SER A 124 9.45 -15.11 3.24
C SER A 124 8.23 -14.28 3.61
N PHE A 125 7.08 -14.63 3.03
CA PHE A 125 5.78 -14.07 3.33
C PHE A 125 4.88 -15.21 3.83
N PRO A 126 4.75 -15.42 5.14
CA PRO A 126 3.95 -16.50 5.66
C PRO A 126 2.46 -16.28 5.31
N LYS A 127 1.74 -17.39 5.19
CA LYS A 127 0.28 -17.37 5.04
C LYS A 127 -0.34 -16.59 6.20
N LEU A 128 -1.32 -15.75 5.89
CA LEU A 128 -2.14 -15.10 6.90
C LEU A 128 -3.19 -16.10 7.38
N ASP A 129 -2.98 -16.60 8.59
CA ASP A 129 -4.05 -17.25 9.32
C ASP A 129 -5.16 -16.23 9.65
N TRP A 130 -6.39 -16.71 9.84
CA TRP A 130 -7.59 -15.92 10.14
C TRP A 130 -7.57 -15.14 11.48
N ASN A 131 -6.38 -14.93 12.04
CA ASN A 131 -6.08 -14.18 13.25
C ASN A 131 -5.66 -12.72 12.95
N GLY A 132 -5.44 -12.36 11.68
CA GLY A 132 -5.12 -10.98 11.29
C GLY A 132 -6.33 -10.05 11.44
N LEU A 133 -6.27 -9.08 12.35
CA LEU A 133 -7.24 -7.99 12.44
C LEU A 133 -6.69 -6.77 11.69
N TRP A 134 -7.39 -6.35 10.64
CA TRP A 134 -7.01 -5.19 9.85
C TRP A 134 -8.07 -4.10 9.95
N PHE A 135 -7.60 -2.86 9.83
CA PHE A 135 -8.44 -1.69 9.65
C PHE A 135 -8.65 -1.45 8.17
N TRP A 136 -9.90 -1.29 7.75
CA TRP A 136 -10.21 -0.72 6.44
C TRP A 136 -10.77 0.68 6.64
N VAL A 137 -10.36 1.61 5.79
CA VAL A 137 -10.72 3.02 5.92
C VAL A 137 -11.57 3.42 4.72
N ASP A 138 -12.80 3.85 4.99
CA ASP A 138 -13.71 4.38 3.99
C ASP A 138 -13.32 5.84 3.64
N ASP A 139 -13.30 6.14 2.34
CA ASP A 139 -12.90 7.43 1.77
C ASP A 139 -11.59 7.98 2.39
N ALA A 140 -10.56 7.13 2.43
CA ALA A 140 -9.29 7.45 3.06
C ALA A 140 -8.64 8.69 2.40
N LYS A 141 -8.44 9.73 3.19
CA LYS A 141 -7.68 10.92 2.79
C LYS A 141 -6.23 10.71 3.15
N MET A 142 -5.37 10.73 2.14
CA MET A 142 -3.93 10.58 2.31
C MET A 142 -3.24 11.91 1.99
N SER A 143 -2.33 12.33 2.87
CA SER A 143 -1.45 13.48 2.59
C SER A 143 0.00 13.10 2.86
N CYS A 144 0.89 13.61 2.01
CA CYS A 144 2.33 13.40 2.09
C CYS A 144 2.98 14.69 2.55
N LYS A 145 3.83 14.62 3.57
CA LYS A 145 4.61 15.76 4.07
C LYS A 145 6.08 15.40 4.10
N ASN A 146 6.94 16.30 3.63
CA ASN A 146 8.38 16.18 3.84
C ASN A 146 8.66 16.19 5.35
N VAL A 147 9.60 15.35 5.79
CA VAL A 147 10.09 15.40 7.17
C VAL A 147 11.33 16.30 7.18
N GLY A 148 11.28 17.42 7.90
CA GLY A 148 12.42 18.34 8.06
C GLY A 148 12.31 19.72 7.39
N GLU A 149 11.12 20.14 6.96
CA GLU A 149 10.78 21.55 6.64
C GLU A 149 9.87 22.16 7.70
#